data_AF-A0A1H3ZJS2-F1
#
_entry.id   AF-A0A1H3ZJS2-F1
#
_cell.length_a   1.000
_cell.length_b   1.000
_cell.length_c   1.000
_cell.angle_alpha   90.00
_cell.angle_beta   90.00
_cell.angle_gamma   90.00
#
_symmetry.space_group_name_H-M   'P 1'
#
loop_
_entity.id
_entity.type
_entity.pdbx_description
1 polymer ?
#
loop_
_entity_poly.entity_id
_entity_poly.type
_entity_poly.pdbx_seq_one_letter_code
_entity_poly.pdbx_strand_id
1 'polypeptide(L)'
;MLEKQFKLSQNNTSVKTEIMAGLTTFMTMAYIIALNPNIITNYGAGGAALWNGVFLATCISSAVAMLVMAFLANKPFCLAPGMGLNSFMAIVIGNLVASTSMDYVQSFQAMLCIILVEGIVFFILSLLNVREKIVDAIPLGIRLGISPAIGLMLLNIGFGSNVYIADSNFNQFFVMKDFFGALTAGYAKQTMGDAYPIMVLSAITMFVGLFIIVVLASKGVKGAVILGMLAASVIYWICDFAILGNNPFASLETASFVPAFGDMASTTLFKFNFAGLAQMGWFTAITLVITFCVIDMFDTIGTLVGTASRAGMVDREGNMPNMKEALLSDSVGTIVGSCTGTSTVTTFIESASGVEAGGRTGLTALTCGIAFLLCIFLAPIAAIIPAAATSSALIYVGVLMMTGLKKVNFDDLSVCVPVTIMLIAMPISGSIGHGIGLAMISYTVIKLFTGKAKEVSVLTYCISILFLIKFFLAV
;
A
#
# COMPACT_ATOMS: atom_id res chain seq x y z
N MET A 1 -14.66 32.41 -2.06
CA MET A 1 -14.22 31.59 -0.90
C MET A 1 -13.12 30.61 -1.29
N LEU A 2 -13.33 29.73 -2.28
CA LEU A 2 -12.31 28.77 -2.76
C LEU A 2 -10.99 29.44 -3.19
N GLU A 3 -11.07 30.56 -3.92
CA GLU A 3 -9.91 31.36 -4.33
C GLU A 3 -9.02 31.76 -3.14
N LYS A 4 -9.64 32.25 -2.06
CA LYS A 4 -8.95 32.72 -0.85
C LYS A 4 -8.37 31.58 -0.03
N GLN A 5 -9.06 30.43 -0.01
CA GLN A 5 -8.65 29.25 0.77
C GLN A 5 -7.48 28.51 0.11
N PHE A 6 -7.61 28.17 -1.18
CA PHE A 6 -6.64 27.35 -1.91
C PHE A 6 -5.60 28.18 -2.68
N LYS A 7 -5.77 29.51 -2.73
CA LYS A 7 -4.85 30.44 -3.41
C LYS A 7 -4.68 30.07 -4.89
N LEU A 8 -5.78 29.82 -5.60
CA LEU A 8 -5.76 29.23 -6.94
C LEU A 8 -4.99 30.10 -7.95
N SER A 9 -5.20 31.42 -7.94
CA SER A 9 -4.46 32.36 -8.81
C SER A 9 -2.97 32.37 -8.52
N GLN A 10 -2.56 32.27 -7.24
CA GLN A 10 -1.14 32.22 -6.86
C GLN A 10 -0.47 30.92 -7.31
N ASN A 11 -1.25 29.84 -7.44
CA ASN A 11 -0.79 28.54 -7.90
C ASN A 11 -1.04 28.32 -9.41
N ASN A 12 -1.43 29.38 -10.15
CA ASN A 12 -1.70 29.34 -11.59
C ASN A 12 -2.69 28.24 -12.01
N THR A 13 -3.75 28.04 -11.24
CA THR A 13 -4.77 27.00 -11.48
C THR A 13 -6.19 27.55 -11.45
N SER A 14 -7.18 26.74 -11.80
CA SER A 14 -8.60 27.07 -11.77
C SER A 14 -9.43 25.97 -11.08
N VAL A 15 -10.61 26.30 -10.58
CA VAL A 15 -11.53 25.32 -9.95
C VAL A 15 -11.80 24.13 -10.88
N LYS A 16 -12.04 24.38 -12.16
CA LYS A 16 -12.28 23.33 -13.15
C LYS A 16 -11.07 22.41 -13.32
N THR A 17 -9.87 23.01 -13.38
CA THR A 17 -8.61 22.26 -13.49
C THR A 17 -8.40 21.37 -12.27
N GLU A 18 -8.59 21.90 -11.05
CA GLU A 18 -8.43 21.15 -9.80
C GLU A 18 -9.44 20.00 -9.67
N ILE A 19 -10.70 20.22 -10.04
CA ILE A 19 -11.71 19.15 -10.01
C ILE A 19 -11.33 18.03 -11.00
N MET A 20 -10.94 18.40 -12.23
CA MET A 20 -10.50 17.42 -13.22
C MET A 20 -9.22 16.69 -12.82
N ALA A 21 -8.29 17.39 -12.16
CA ALA A 21 -7.08 16.80 -11.59
C ALA A 21 -7.42 15.81 -10.48
N GLY A 22 -8.32 16.18 -9.56
CA GLY A 22 -8.76 15.31 -8.47
C GLY A 22 -9.45 14.06 -8.98
N LEU A 23 -10.35 14.19 -9.97
CA LEU A 23 -10.96 13.05 -10.65
C LEU A 23 -9.93 12.21 -11.42
N THR A 24 -8.92 12.83 -12.02
CA THR A 24 -7.83 12.10 -12.71
C THR A 24 -7.06 11.25 -11.70
N THR A 25 -6.63 11.84 -10.57
CA THR A 25 -5.94 11.09 -9.51
C THR A 25 -6.82 9.97 -8.95
N PHE A 26 -8.08 10.28 -8.65
CA PHE A 26 -9.05 9.30 -8.18
C PHE A 26 -9.12 8.11 -9.14
N MET A 27 -9.28 8.33 -10.44
CA MET A 27 -9.34 7.25 -11.44
C MET A 27 -8.07 6.41 -11.51
N THR A 28 -6.90 6.99 -11.18
CA THR A 28 -5.64 6.24 -11.14
C THR A 28 -5.43 5.44 -9.86
N MET A 29 -6.03 5.84 -8.74
CA MET A 29 -5.86 5.16 -7.44
C MET A 29 -7.09 4.38 -6.96
N ALA A 30 -8.25 4.53 -7.58
CA ALA A 30 -9.53 3.96 -7.14
C ALA A 30 -9.52 2.42 -7.03
N TYR A 31 -8.56 1.73 -7.65
CA TYR A 31 -8.36 0.30 -7.44
C TYR A 31 -8.13 -0.06 -5.96
N ILE A 32 -7.57 0.85 -5.16
CA ILE A 32 -7.31 0.65 -3.72
C ILE A 32 -8.57 0.29 -2.94
N ILE A 33 -9.72 0.80 -3.39
CA ILE A 33 -11.01 0.66 -2.72
C ILE A 33 -11.43 -0.81 -2.67
N ALA A 34 -11.15 -1.59 -3.71
CA ALA A 34 -11.39 -3.04 -3.74
C ALA A 34 -10.17 -3.81 -3.24
N LEU A 35 -8.97 -3.35 -3.59
CA LEU A 35 -7.74 -4.08 -3.34
C LEU A 35 -7.36 -4.13 -1.86
N ASN A 36 -7.49 -3.02 -1.13
CA ASN A 36 -7.11 -2.97 0.28
C ASN A 36 -7.94 -3.94 1.16
N PRO A 37 -9.29 -3.98 1.05
CA PRO A 37 -10.09 -5.03 1.69
C PRO A 37 -9.66 -6.43 1.29
N ASN A 38 -9.39 -6.69 0.01
CA ASN A 38 -8.94 -8.01 -0.43
C ASN A 38 -7.62 -8.43 0.25
N ILE A 39 -6.64 -7.53 0.33
CA ILE A 39 -5.36 -7.81 1.03
C ILE A 39 -5.60 -8.07 2.52
N ILE A 40 -6.28 -7.16 3.21
CA ILE A 40 -6.46 -7.20 4.67
C ILE A 40 -7.32 -8.39 5.10
N THR A 41 -8.21 -8.89 4.24
CA THR A 41 -9.04 -10.07 4.53
C THR A 41 -8.38 -11.39 4.14
N ASN A 42 -7.12 -11.33 3.70
CA ASN A 42 -6.39 -12.44 3.10
C ASN A 42 -7.20 -13.10 1.97
N TYR A 43 -7.79 -12.29 1.10
CA TYR A 43 -8.61 -12.73 -0.03
C TYR A 43 -9.78 -13.64 0.36
N GLY A 44 -10.34 -13.43 1.56
CA GLY A 44 -11.46 -14.22 2.07
C GLY A 44 -11.06 -15.51 2.79
N ALA A 45 -9.78 -15.89 2.81
CA ALA A 45 -9.29 -17.10 3.47
C ALA A 45 -9.55 -17.16 4.98
N GLY A 46 -9.70 -16.00 5.62
CA GLY A 46 -9.95 -15.92 7.06
C GLY A 46 -10.66 -14.64 7.51
N GLY A 47 -10.56 -13.55 6.73
CA GLY A 47 -11.08 -12.24 7.10
C GLY A 47 -12.36 -11.83 6.37
N ALA A 48 -13.10 -12.72 5.72
CA ALA A 48 -14.22 -12.34 4.85
C ALA A 48 -15.25 -11.39 5.52
N ALA A 49 -15.54 -11.60 6.82
CA ALA A 49 -16.44 -10.75 7.60
C ALA A 49 -15.94 -9.30 7.75
N LEU A 50 -14.64 -9.05 7.59
CA LEU A 50 -14.04 -7.72 7.71
C LEU A 50 -14.15 -6.91 6.42
N TRP A 51 -14.46 -7.53 5.28
CA TRP A 51 -14.31 -6.91 3.95
C TRP A 51 -15.09 -5.60 3.84
N ASN A 52 -16.38 -5.62 4.21
CA ASN A 52 -17.24 -4.44 4.19
C ASN A 52 -16.75 -3.33 5.15
N GLY A 53 -16.32 -3.71 6.36
CA GLY A 53 -15.80 -2.76 7.33
C GLY A 53 -14.50 -2.09 6.87
N VAL A 54 -13.56 -2.87 6.32
CA VAL A 54 -12.28 -2.39 5.79
C VAL A 54 -12.50 -1.52 4.54
N PHE A 55 -13.47 -1.88 3.68
CA PHE A 55 -13.85 -1.08 2.52
C PHE A 55 -14.31 0.32 2.92
N LEU A 56 -15.23 0.38 3.89
CA LEU A 56 -15.72 1.64 4.44
C LEU A 56 -14.60 2.43 5.12
N ALA A 57 -13.78 1.75 5.91
CA ALA A 57 -12.65 2.36 6.61
C ALA A 57 -11.64 2.97 5.63
N THR A 58 -11.35 2.26 4.54
CA THR A 58 -10.51 2.75 3.43
C THR A 58 -11.06 4.05 2.87
N CYS A 59 -12.36 4.11 2.58
CA CYS A 59 -12.97 5.31 2.01
C CYS A 59 -12.99 6.49 2.99
N ILE A 60 -13.38 6.24 4.25
CA ILE A 60 -13.52 7.27 5.28
C ILE A 60 -12.15 7.82 5.70
N SER A 61 -11.17 6.95 5.96
CA SER A 61 -9.83 7.38 6.38
C SER A 61 -9.12 8.16 5.29
N SER A 62 -9.20 7.71 4.04
CA SER A 62 -8.65 8.40 2.87
C SER A 62 -9.29 9.78 2.70
N ALA A 63 -10.62 9.86 2.81
CA ALA A 63 -11.34 11.13 2.70
C ALA A 63 -10.93 12.11 3.81
N VAL A 64 -10.82 11.66 5.06
CA VAL A 64 -10.37 12.53 6.17
C VAL A 64 -8.92 12.97 5.97
N ALA A 65 -8.03 12.06 5.60
CA ALA A 65 -6.63 12.40 5.29
C ALA A 65 -6.54 13.45 4.17
N MET A 66 -7.33 13.29 3.10
CA MET A 66 -7.39 14.22 1.98
C MET A 66 -8.03 15.56 2.34
N LEU A 67 -9.00 15.59 3.26
CA LEU A 67 -9.55 16.84 3.82
C LEU A 67 -8.46 17.59 4.59
N VAL A 68 -7.70 16.90 5.44
CA VAL A 68 -6.58 17.50 6.17
C VAL A 68 -5.50 17.99 5.20
N MET A 69 -5.13 17.19 4.19
CA MET A 69 -4.18 17.61 3.14
C MET A 69 -4.68 18.85 2.39
N ALA A 70 -5.98 18.90 2.09
CA ALA A 70 -6.59 20.00 1.37
C ALA A 70 -6.51 21.31 2.15
N PHE A 71 -6.89 21.28 3.44
CA PHE A 71 -7.03 22.50 4.24
C PHE A 71 -5.78 22.89 5.03
N LEU A 72 -4.95 21.91 5.42
CA LEU A 72 -3.74 22.14 6.21
C LEU A 72 -2.51 22.37 5.32
N ALA A 73 -2.25 21.46 4.38
CA ALA A 73 -1.07 21.53 3.52
C ALA A 73 -1.31 22.28 2.21
N ASN A 74 -2.57 22.31 1.74
CA ASN A 74 -2.96 22.86 0.44
C ASN A 74 -2.14 22.28 -0.72
N LYS A 75 -2.02 20.94 -0.77
CA LYS A 75 -1.29 20.22 -1.83
C LYS A 75 -2.17 19.24 -2.60
N PRO A 76 -1.89 19.00 -3.89
CA PRO A 76 -2.67 18.13 -4.77
C PRO A 76 -2.34 16.64 -4.59
N PHE A 77 -1.92 16.24 -3.39
CA PHE A 77 -1.53 14.85 -3.10
C PHE A 77 -2.70 14.13 -2.46
N CYS A 78 -3.08 13.00 -3.05
CA CYS A 78 -4.15 12.16 -2.54
C CYS A 78 -3.57 11.06 -1.65
N LEU A 79 -4.31 10.69 -0.62
CA LEU A 79 -3.86 9.76 0.40
C LEU A 79 -4.85 8.62 0.54
N ALA A 80 -4.33 7.42 0.74
CA ALA A 80 -5.12 6.21 0.99
C ALA A 80 -4.25 5.19 1.75
N PRO A 81 -4.80 4.05 2.21
CA PRO A 81 -4.01 3.00 2.82
C PRO A 81 -2.80 2.58 1.98
N GLY A 82 -1.60 2.66 2.56
CA GLY A 82 -0.34 2.43 1.84
C GLY A 82 -0.21 0.98 1.36
N MET A 83 0.13 0.80 0.08
CA MET A 83 0.17 -0.53 -0.55
C MET A 83 1.25 -1.47 0.03
N GLY A 84 2.37 -0.92 0.51
CA GLY A 84 3.35 -1.71 1.24
C GLY A 84 2.88 -2.07 2.65
N LEU A 85 2.22 -1.12 3.31
CA LEU A 85 1.82 -1.22 4.72
C LEU A 85 0.60 -2.12 4.92
N ASN A 86 -0.39 -2.08 4.04
CA ASN A 86 -1.54 -2.98 4.10
C ASN A 86 -1.13 -4.44 3.88
N SER A 87 -0.20 -4.67 2.95
CA SER A 87 0.37 -5.97 2.65
C SER A 87 1.16 -6.51 3.84
N PHE A 88 2.01 -5.66 4.43
CA PHE A 88 2.75 -6.03 5.63
C PHE A 88 1.81 -6.32 6.81
N MET A 89 0.74 -5.53 6.98
CA MET A 89 -0.28 -5.78 7.98
C MET A 89 -0.97 -7.14 7.78
N ALA A 90 -1.36 -7.49 6.55
CA ALA A 90 -1.97 -8.79 6.26
C ALA A 90 -1.03 -9.97 6.59
N ILE A 91 0.26 -9.86 6.27
CA ILE A 91 1.27 -10.86 6.61
C ILE A 91 1.38 -11.02 8.13
N VAL A 92 1.44 -9.91 8.88
CA VAL A 92 1.52 -9.96 10.34
C VAL A 92 0.26 -10.58 10.93
N ILE A 93 -0.94 -10.24 10.44
CA ILE A 93 -2.20 -10.86 10.88
C ILE A 93 -2.13 -12.38 10.68
N GLY A 94 -1.71 -12.85 9.50
CA GLY A 94 -1.56 -14.28 9.23
C GLY A 94 -0.58 -14.97 10.19
N ASN A 95 0.56 -14.34 10.46
CA ASN A 95 1.54 -14.86 11.42
C ASN A 95 0.97 -14.91 12.84
N LEU A 96 0.10 -13.98 13.22
CA LEU A 96 -0.55 -13.98 14.53
C LEU A 96 -1.57 -15.09 14.67
N VAL A 97 -2.36 -15.33 13.64
CA VAL A 97 -3.28 -16.48 13.60
C VAL A 97 -2.50 -17.79 13.73
N ALA A 98 -1.32 -17.89 13.13
CA ALA A 98 -0.50 -19.11 13.20
C ALA A 98 0.27 -19.28 14.53
N SER A 99 0.63 -18.18 15.21
CA SER A 99 1.48 -18.20 16.41
C SER A 99 0.72 -18.01 17.72
N THR A 100 -0.57 -17.65 17.67
CA THR A 100 -1.42 -17.41 18.82
C THR A 100 -2.74 -18.18 18.70
N SER A 101 -3.50 -18.26 19.79
CA SER A 101 -4.84 -18.88 19.79
C SER A 101 -5.95 -17.95 19.28
N MET A 102 -5.60 -16.80 18.68
CA MET A 102 -6.56 -15.82 18.20
C MET A 102 -7.08 -16.17 16.81
N ASP A 103 -8.36 -15.87 16.55
CA ASP A 103 -8.89 -15.93 15.19
C ASP A 103 -8.38 -14.74 14.33
N TYR A 104 -8.74 -14.75 13.05
CA TYR A 104 -8.32 -13.70 12.10
C TYR A 104 -8.85 -12.31 12.47
N VAL A 105 -10.08 -12.22 12.97
CA VAL A 105 -10.73 -10.95 13.35
C VAL A 105 -10.06 -10.37 14.59
N GLN A 106 -9.82 -11.20 15.60
CA GLN A 106 -9.12 -10.82 16.83
C GLN A 106 -7.68 -10.38 16.55
N SER A 107 -6.99 -11.08 15.64
CA SER A 107 -5.63 -10.74 15.20
C SER A 107 -5.60 -9.42 14.43
N PHE A 108 -6.57 -9.19 13.54
CA PHE A 108 -6.77 -7.92 12.86
C PHE A 108 -7.02 -6.77 13.85
N GLN A 109 -7.90 -6.97 14.84
CA GLN A 109 -8.20 -5.98 15.87
C GLN A 109 -7.01 -5.69 16.80
N ALA A 110 -6.12 -6.67 17.02
CA ALA A 110 -4.86 -6.45 17.73
C ALA A 110 -3.90 -5.61 16.88
N MET A 111 -3.88 -5.84 15.57
CA MET A 111 -3.11 -5.00 14.64
C MET A 111 -3.63 -3.56 14.57
N LEU A 112 -4.94 -3.32 14.66
CA LEU A 112 -5.47 -1.95 14.76
C LEU A 112 -4.90 -1.18 15.97
N CYS A 113 -4.62 -1.86 17.08
CA CYS A 113 -3.94 -1.24 18.23
C CYS A 113 -2.52 -0.79 17.86
N ILE A 114 -1.76 -1.61 17.13
CA ILE A 114 -0.42 -1.27 16.66
C ILE A 114 -0.47 -0.03 15.76
N ILE A 115 -1.37 0.00 14.77
CA ILE A 115 -1.52 1.11 13.84
C ILE A 115 -2.00 2.38 14.56
N LEU A 116 -2.86 2.27 15.57
CA LEU A 116 -3.28 3.42 16.38
C LEU A 116 -2.09 4.04 17.13
N VAL A 117 -1.31 3.21 17.83
CA VAL A 117 -0.14 3.68 18.57
C VAL A 117 0.90 4.28 17.62
N GLU A 118 1.14 3.62 16.48
CA GLU A 118 1.99 4.13 15.42
C GLU A 118 1.52 5.50 14.92
N GLY A 119 0.25 5.64 14.53
CA GLY A 119 -0.33 6.92 14.09
C GLY A 119 -0.23 8.03 15.13
N ILE A 120 -0.44 7.73 16.42
CA ILE A 120 -0.27 8.71 17.52
C ILE A 120 1.19 9.14 17.65
N VAL A 121 2.12 8.18 17.64
CA VAL A 121 3.56 8.47 17.67
C VAL A 121 3.94 9.34 16.47
N PHE A 122 3.44 9.00 15.28
CA PHE A 122 3.67 9.74 14.05
C PHE A 122 3.14 11.17 14.09
N PHE A 123 1.94 11.34 14.63
CA PHE A 123 1.34 12.65 14.83
C PHE A 123 2.19 13.51 15.77
N ILE A 124 2.65 12.96 16.90
CA ILE A 124 3.51 13.65 17.86
C ILE A 124 4.86 14.01 17.22
N LEU A 125 5.51 13.06 16.53
CA LEU A 125 6.80 13.30 15.87
C LEU A 125 6.71 14.37 14.78
N SER A 126 5.58 14.43 14.07
CA SER A 126 5.30 15.45 13.05
C SER A 126 5.07 16.83 13.69
N LEU A 127 4.40 16.90 14.85
CA LEU A 127 4.27 18.16 15.59
C LEU A 127 5.63 18.69 16.09
N LEU A 128 6.50 17.79 16.58
CA LEU A 128 7.81 18.10 17.14
C LEU A 128 8.92 18.33 16.08
N ASN A 129 8.60 18.28 14.78
CA ASN A 129 9.56 18.42 13.67
C ASN A 129 10.72 17.41 13.73
N VAL A 130 10.49 16.22 14.30
CA VAL A 130 11.53 15.18 14.40
C VAL A 130 11.60 14.38 13.08
N ARG A 131 10.47 14.25 12.35
CA ARG A 131 10.37 13.47 11.11
C ARG A 131 11.36 13.96 10.05
N GLU A 132 11.49 15.27 9.84
CA GLU A 132 12.48 15.90 8.96
C GLU A 132 13.92 15.48 9.29
N LYS A 133 14.29 15.52 10.58
CA LYS A 133 15.65 15.15 11.01
C LYS A 133 15.96 13.67 10.80
N ILE A 134 14.97 12.79 10.94
CA ILE A 134 15.15 11.37 10.68
C ILE A 134 15.30 11.11 9.18
N VAL A 135 14.60 11.87 8.34
CA VAL A 135 14.78 11.81 6.88
C VAL A 135 16.23 12.14 6.53
N ASP A 136 16.70 13.29 6.97
CA ASP A 136 18.05 13.82 6.66
C ASP A 136 19.16 12.88 7.12
N ALA A 137 18.91 12.08 8.14
CA ALA A 137 19.86 11.12 8.62
C ALA A 137 20.10 9.94 7.67
N ILE A 138 19.15 9.63 6.77
CA ILE A 138 19.26 8.45 5.91
C ILE A 138 19.96 8.80 4.61
N PRO A 139 20.95 7.98 4.21
CA PRO A 139 21.65 8.16 2.95
C PRO A 139 20.66 8.24 1.79
N LEU A 140 20.80 9.31 0.99
CA LEU A 140 19.91 9.57 -0.14
C LEU A 140 19.78 8.36 -1.07
N GLY A 141 20.88 7.63 -1.32
CA GLY A 141 20.88 6.43 -2.14
C GLY A 141 19.95 5.33 -1.63
N ILE A 142 19.96 5.07 -0.31
CA ILE A 142 19.04 4.10 0.31
C ILE A 142 17.61 4.61 0.21
N ARG A 143 17.38 5.88 0.56
CA ARG A 143 16.06 6.52 0.53
C ARG A 143 15.40 6.39 -0.85
N LEU A 144 16.17 6.59 -1.92
CA LEU A 144 15.71 6.46 -3.30
C LEU A 144 15.40 5.00 -3.69
N GLY A 145 16.05 4.02 -3.05
CA GLY A 145 15.81 2.59 -3.28
C GLY A 145 14.57 2.02 -2.58
N ILE A 146 14.03 2.70 -1.55
CA ILE A 146 12.92 2.18 -0.74
C ILE A 146 11.66 2.00 -1.59
N SER A 147 11.26 3.01 -2.36
CA SER A 147 10.07 2.95 -3.21
C SER A 147 10.16 1.80 -4.25
N PRO A 148 11.28 1.64 -5.00
CA PRO A 148 11.47 0.45 -5.84
C PRO A 148 11.40 -0.90 -5.12
N ALA A 149 11.98 -1.01 -3.91
CA ALA A 149 11.94 -2.26 -3.13
C ALA A 149 10.52 -2.61 -2.66
N ILE A 150 9.73 -1.61 -2.26
CA ILE A 150 8.29 -1.77 -2.01
C ILE A 150 7.60 -2.18 -3.31
N GLY A 151 7.94 -1.58 -4.45
CA GLY A 151 7.45 -1.98 -5.77
C GLY A 151 7.69 -3.45 -6.08
N LEU A 152 8.87 -4.00 -5.74
CA LEU A 152 9.17 -5.43 -5.92
C LEU A 152 8.38 -6.33 -4.96
N MET A 153 8.09 -5.86 -3.74
CA MET A 153 7.15 -6.53 -2.83
C MET A 153 5.73 -6.57 -3.43
N LEU A 154 5.24 -5.48 -4.01
CA LEU A 154 3.94 -5.46 -4.68
C LEU A 154 3.90 -6.38 -5.91
N LEU A 155 4.98 -6.45 -6.68
CA LEU A 155 5.13 -7.41 -7.77
C LEU A 155 5.03 -8.85 -7.26
N ASN A 156 5.75 -9.17 -6.18
CA ASN A 156 5.72 -10.50 -5.55
C ASN A 156 4.31 -10.87 -5.07
N ILE A 157 3.59 -9.92 -4.49
CA ILE A 157 2.21 -10.10 -4.00
C ILE A 157 1.24 -10.28 -5.17
N GLY A 158 1.33 -9.45 -6.20
CA GLY A 158 0.51 -9.51 -7.39
C GLY A 158 0.69 -10.82 -8.18
N PHE A 159 1.94 -11.26 -8.37
CA PHE A 159 2.25 -12.54 -9.01
C PHE A 159 2.10 -13.77 -8.10
N GLY A 160 1.98 -13.53 -6.79
CA GLY A 160 1.94 -14.55 -5.74
C GLY A 160 0.58 -14.61 -5.05
N SER A 161 0.54 -14.15 -3.79
CA SER A 161 -0.53 -14.38 -2.80
C SER A 161 -1.93 -13.92 -3.22
N ASN A 162 -2.03 -13.00 -4.17
CA ASN A 162 -3.31 -12.42 -4.58
C ASN A 162 -4.13 -13.29 -5.52
N VAL A 163 -3.48 -14.24 -6.18
CA VAL A 163 -4.20 -15.34 -6.83
C VAL A 163 -4.36 -16.42 -5.78
N TYR A 164 -5.02 -16.06 -4.67
CA TYR A 164 -5.35 -16.97 -3.61
C TYR A 164 -6.32 -18.00 -4.18
N ILE A 165 -5.81 -19.21 -4.35
CA ILE A 165 -6.63 -20.35 -4.71
C ILE A 165 -6.33 -21.38 -3.66
N ALA A 166 -7.32 -21.61 -2.82
CA ALA A 166 -7.36 -22.72 -1.91
C ALA A 166 -8.01 -23.90 -2.63
N ASP A 167 -7.43 -25.08 -2.49
CA ASP A 167 -8.19 -26.30 -2.72
C ASP A 167 -9.23 -26.50 -1.60
N SER A 168 -10.00 -27.59 -1.67
CA SER A 168 -10.94 -27.98 -0.62
C SER A 168 -10.30 -28.18 0.76
N ASN A 169 -8.97 -28.23 0.85
CA ASN A 169 -8.18 -28.39 2.07
C ASN A 169 -7.46 -27.09 2.50
N PHE A 170 -7.80 -25.95 1.89
CA PHE A 170 -7.17 -24.65 2.14
C PHE A 170 -5.67 -24.57 1.82
N ASN A 171 -5.15 -25.46 0.96
CA ASN A 171 -3.77 -25.39 0.50
C ASN A 171 -3.59 -24.20 -0.44
N GLN A 172 -2.64 -23.32 -0.12
CA GLN A 172 -2.38 -22.10 -0.86
C GLN A 172 -1.48 -22.35 -2.07
N PHE A 173 -1.93 -21.91 -3.23
CA PHE A 173 -1.15 -21.96 -4.47
C PHE A 173 -0.77 -20.56 -4.96
N PHE A 174 0.46 -20.43 -5.45
CA PHE A 174 1.03 -19.19 -5.97
C PHE A 174 1.29 -19.33 -7.48
N VAL A 175 0.82 -18.40 -8.29
CA VAL A 175 0.93 -18.52 -9.77
C VAL A 175 2.38 -18.68 -10.22
N MET A 176 3.34 -17.90 -9.71
CA MET A 176 4.74 -18.05 -10.13
C MET A 176 5.38 -19.38 -9.70
N LYS A 177 5.16 -19.81 -8.46
CA LYS A 177 5.76 -21.04 -7.92
C LYS A 177 5.08 -22.30 -8.44
N ASP A 178 3.75 -22.32 -8.49
CA ASP A 178 2.94 -23.52 -8.69
C ASP A 178 2.42 -23.66 -10.12
N PHE A 179 2.07 -22.57 -10.81
CA PHE A 179 1.68 -22.62 -12.24
C PHE A 179 2.92 -22.61 -13.14
N PHE A 180 3.76 -21.57 -13.03
CA PHE A 180 4.94 -21.41 -13.90
C PHE A 180 6.15 -22.23 -13.45
N GLY A 181 6.23 -22.58 -12.15
CA GLY A 181 7.26 -23.50 -11.65
C GLY A 181 6.95 -24.97 -11.93
N ALA A 182 5.75 -25.31 -12.42
CA ALA A 182 5.41 -26.67 -12.81
C ALA A 182 6.12 -27.07 -14.11
N LEU A 183 6.76 -28.25 -14.11
CA LEU A 183 7.45 -28.81 -15.28
C LEU A 183 6.51 -29.08 -16.46
N THR A 184 5.26 -29.46 -16.18
CA THR A 184 4.22 -29.72 -17.18
C THR A 184 2.85 -29.32 -16.65
N ALA A 185 1.90 -29.06 -17.57
CA ALA A 185 0.50 -28.82 -17.20
C ALA A 185 -0.13 -30.02 -16.45
N GLY A 186 0.30 -31.25 -16.77
CA GLY A 186 -0.15 -32.46 -16.07
C GLY A 186 0.27 -32.49 -14.60
N TYR A 187 1.51 -32.07 -14.31
CA TYR A 187 2.00 -31.94 -12.94
C TYR A 187 1.23 -30.87 -12.16
N ALA A 188 1.03 -29.68 -12.75
CA ALA A 188 0.24 -28.63 -12.11
C ALA A 188 -1.20 -29.08 -11.79
N LYS A 189 -1.83 -29.81 -12.73
CA LYS A 189 -3.17 -30.37 -12.53
C LYS A 189 -3.21 -31.40 -11.40
N GLN A 190 -2.20 -32.26 -11.30
CA GLN A 190 -2.11 -33.26 -10.23
C GLN A 190 -1.91 -32.60 -8.86
N THR A 191 -1.04 -31.60 -8.77
CA THR A 191 -0.75 -30.91 -7.50
C THR A 191 -1.93 -30.07 -7.02
N MET A 192 -2.68 -29.47 -7.94
CA MET A 192 -3.82 -28.61 -7.60
C MET A 192 -5.16 -29.34 -7.43
N GLY A 193 -5.33 -30.50 -8.08
CA GLY A 193 -6.63 -31.17 -8.12
C GLY A 193 -7.74 -30.27 -8.68
N ASP A 194 -8.81 -30.12 -7.92
CA ASP A 194 -10.02 -29.40 -8.31
C ASP A 194 -9.84 -27.87 -8.45
N ALA A 195 -8.77 -27.34 -7.85
CA ALA A 195 -8.42 -25.92 -7.95
C ALA A 195 -7.73 -25.54 -9.28
N TYR A 196 -7.33 -26.52 -10.09
CA TYR A 196 -6.59 -26.29 -11.33
C TYR A 196 -7.31 -25.37 -12.33
N PRO A 197 -8.61 -25.54 -12.64
CA PRO A 197 -9.32 -24.67 -13.57
C PRO A 197 -9.36 -23.21 -13.10
N ILE A 198 -9.55 -22.99 -11.80
CA ILE A 198 -9.56 -21.66 -11.17
C ILE A 198 -8.16 -21.03 -11.25
N MET A 199 -7.08 -21.81 -11.14
CA MET A 199 -5.71 -21.31 -11.30
C MET A 199 -5.41 -20.86 -12.71
N VAL A 200 -5.80 -21.67 -13.69
CA VAL A 200 -5.66 -21.30 -15.10
C VAL A 200 -6.43 -20.02 -15.38
N LEU A 201 -7.69 -19.93 -14.94
CA LEU A 201 -8.52 -18.75 -15.15
C LEU A 201 -7.92 -17.50 -14.49
N SER A 202 -7.45 -17.63 -13.25
CA SER A 202 -6.87 -16.51 -12.51
C SER A 202 -5.55 -16.04 -13.11
N ALA A 203 -4.68 -16.96 -13.56
CA ALA A 203 -3.43 -16.62 -14.23
C ALA A 203 -3.70 -15.89 -15.55
N ILE A 204 -4.64 -16.39 -16.37
CA ILE A 204 -5.05 -15.72 -17.62
C ILE A 204 -5.60 -14.33 -17.34
N THR A 205 -6.54 -14.22 -16.40
CA THR A 205 -7.16 -12.94 -16.02
C THR A 205 -6.12 -11.93 -15.57
N MET A 206 -5.18 -12.35 -14.72
CA MET A 206 -4.10 -11.50 -14.22
C MET A 206 -3.23 -10.95 -15.36
N PHE A 207 -2.78 -11.79 -16.29
CA PHE A 207 -1.94 -11.35 -17.41
C PHE A 207 -2.71 -10.51 -18.43
N VAL A 208 -3.93 -10.91 -18.78
CA VAL A 208 -4.75 -10.14 -19.71
C VAL A 208 -5.06 -8.76 -19.12
N GLY A 209 -5.45 -8.70 -17.86
CA GLY A 209 -5.63 -7.44 -17.14
C GLY A 209 -4.37 -6.60 -17.15
N LEU A 210 -3.21 -7.18 -16.83
CA LEU A 210 -1.92 -6.48 -16.84
C LEU A 210 -1.61 -5.88 -18.22
N PHE A 211 -1.73 -6.68 -19.28
CA PHE A 211 -1.43 -6.21 -20.63
C PHE A 211 -2.42 -5.13 -21.09
N ILE A 212 -3.70 -5.23 -20.74
CA ILE A 212 -4.67 -4.17 -21.00
C ILE A 212 -4.26 -2.88 -20.26
N ILE A 213 -3.93 -2.96 -18.97
CA ILE A 213 -3.46 -1.80 -18.19
C ILE A 213 -2.24 -1.17 -18.87
N VAL A 214 -1.24 -1.97 -19.23
CA VAL A 214 0.00 -1.49 -19.87
C VAL A 214 -0.27 -0.84 -21.23
N VAL A 215 -1.15 -1.42 -22.06
CA VAL A 215 -1.52 -0.85 -23.37
C VAL A 215 -2.31 0.44 -23.21
N LEU A 216 -3.25 0.51 -22.26
CA LEU A 216 -4.01 1.73 -21.98
C LEU A 216 -3.09 2.83 -21.44
N ALA A 217 -2.19 2.48 -20.53
CA ALA A 217 -1.25 3.42 -19.94
C ALA A 217 -0.22 3.93 -20.97
N SER A 218 0.29 3.06 -21.85
CA SER A 218 1.22 3.48 -22.91
C SER A 218 0.58 4.41 -23.94
N LYS A 219 -0.74 4.31 -24.11
CA LYS A 219 -1.56 5.25 -24.91
C LYS A 219 -1.95 6.53 -24.15
N GLY A 220 -1.51 6.70 -22.91
CA GLY A 220 -1.82 7.88 -22.09
C GLY A 220 -3.27 7.94 -21.61
N VAL A 221 -3.97 6.81 -21.55
CA VAL A 221 -5.35 6.75 -21.05
C VAL A 221 -5.37 6.94 -19.54
N LYS A 222 -6.05 8.00 -19.08
CA LYS A 222 -6.28 8.25 -17.64
C LYS A 222 -7.15 7.13 -17.05
N GLY A 223 -6.78 6.64 -15.87
CA GLY A 223 -7.48 5.49 -15.26
C GLY A 223 -7.21 4.15 -15.94
N ALA A 224 -6.08 4.00 -16.64
CA ALA A 224 -5.67 2.74 -17.26
C ALA A 224 -5.76 1.54 -16.29
N VAL A 225 -5.39 1.75 -15.01
CA VAL A 225 -5.42 0.73 -13.96
C VAL A 225 -6.84 0.23 -13.70
N ILE A 226 -7.78 1.13 -13.39
CA ILE A 226 -9.17 0.74 -13.11
C ILE A 226 -9.86 0.17 -14.36
N LEU A 227 -9.64 0.75 -15.54
CA LEU A 227 -10.23 0.25 -16.78
C LEU A 227 -9.72 -1.15 -17.14
N GLY A 228 -8.41 -1.37 -17.01
CA GLY A 228 -7.83 -2.70 -17.26
C GLY A 228 -8.26 -3.73 -16.21
N MET A 229 -8.39 -3.34 -14.94
CA MET A 229 -8.94 -4.19 -13.88
C MET A 229 -10.40 -4.59 -14.19
N LEU A 230 -11.25 -3.65 -14.60
CA LEU A 230 -12.63 -3.94 -14.98
C LEU A 230 -12.71 -4.83 -16.23
N ALA A 231 -11.87 -4.59 -17.23
CA ALA A 231 -11.81 -5.46 -18.42
C ALA A 231 -11.38 -6.88 -18.07
N ALA A 232 -10.38 -7.06 -17.19
CA ALA A 232 -10.01 -8.37 -16.66
C ALA A 232 -11.17 -9.03 -15.90
N SER A 233 -11.90 -8.26 -15.10
CA SER A 233 -13.05 -8.75 -14.33
C SER A 233 -14.15 -9.29 -15.24
N VAL A 234 -14.47 -8.58 -16.33
CA VAL A 234 -15.43 -9.03 -17.34
C VAL A 234 -15.01 -10.36 -17.98
N ILE A 235 -13.72 -10.50 -18.33
CA ILE A 235 -13.19 -11.74 -18.90
C ILE A 235 -13.29 -12.88 -17.88
N TYR A 236 -12.95 -12.61 -16.62
CA TYR A 236 -13.08 -13.58 -15.54
C TYR A 236 -14.53 -14.05 -15.40
N TRP A 237 -15.51 -13.14 -15.32
CA TRP A 237 -16.92 -13.48 -15.16
C TRP A 237 -17.47 -14.28 -16.35
N ILE A 238 -17.09 -13.93 -17.58
CA ILE A 238 -17.51 -14.68 -18.78
C ILE A 238 -16.98 -16.11 -18.71
N CYS A 239 -15.70 -16.29 -18.36
CA CYS A 239 -15.09 -17.61 -18.27
C CYS A 239 -15.59 -18.41 -17.06
N ASP A 240 -15.82 -17.79 -15.92
CA ASP A 240 -16.38 -18.43 -14.73
C ASP A 240 -17.79 -18.97 -15.01
N PHE A 241 -18.62 -18.18 -15.71
CA PHE A 241 -19.94 -18.65 -16.14
C PHE A 241 -19.86 -19.72 -17.24
N ALA A 242 -19.12 -19.47 -18.33
CA ALA A 242 -19.15 -20.33 -19.51
C ALA A 242 -18.34 -21.63 -19.35
N ILE A 243 -17.29 -21.64 -18.53
CA ILE A 243 -16.37 -22.77 -18.38
C ILE A 243 -16.59 -23.48 -17.04
N LEU A 244 -16.78 -22.73 -15.96
CA LEU A 244 -16.94 -23.31 -14.61
C LEU A 244 -18.41 -23.50 -14.22
N GLY A 245 -19.36 -22.88 -14.93
CA GLY A 245 -20.79 -23.00 -14.68
C GLY A 245 -21.27 -22.27 -13.43
N ASN A 246 -20.44 -21.40 -12.85
CA ASN A 246 -20.76 -20.62 -11.66
C ASN A 246 -21.54 -19.35 -12.04
N ASN A 247 -22.34 -18.81 -11.11
CA ASN A 247 -22.92 -17.48 -11.28
C ASN A 247 -22.02 -16.43 -10.59
N PRO A 248 -21.21 -15.65 -11.34
CA PRO A 248 -20.30 -14.66 -10.76
C PRO A 248 -21.02 -13.50 -10.08
N PHE A 249 -22.33 -13.33 -10.33
CA PHE A 249 -23.16 -12.27 -9.76
C PHE A 249 -24.10 -12.77 -8.67
N ALA A 250 -23.97 -14.02 -8.21
CA ALA A 250 -24.83 -14.57 -7.15
C ALA A 250 -24.80 -13.72 -5.87
N SER A 251 -23.64 -13.12 -5.55
CA SER A 251 -23.49 -12.23 -4.40
C SER A 251 -24.25 -10.91 -4.53
N LEU A 252 -24.66 -10.50 -5.75
CA LEU A 252 -25.47 -9.29 -5.94
C LEU A 252 -26.95 -9.48 -5.64
N GLU A 253 -27.47 -10.72 -5.71
CA GLU A 253 -28.90 -11.00 -5.52
C GLU A 253 -29.38 -10.61 -4.12
N THR A 254 -28.49 -10.70 -3.12
CA THR A 254 -28.75 -10.33 -1.72
C THR A 254 -28.00 -9.07 -1.31
N ALA A 255 -27.33 -8.39 -2.24
CA ALA A 255 -26.50 -7.23 -1.91
C ALA A 255 -27.32 -5.99 -1.63
N SER A 256 -26.89 -5.23 -0.62
CA SER A 256 -27.42 -3.91 -0.30
C SER A 256 -26.43 -2.82 -0.74
N PHE A 257 -26.93 -1.82 -1.45
CA PHE A 257 -26.19 -0.59 -1.78
C PHE A 257 -26.21 0.41 -0.61
N VAL A 258 -26.93 0.11 0.47
CA VAL A 258 -26.85 0.89 1.71
C VAL A 258 -25.47 0.62 2.32
N PRO A 259 -24.71 1.67 2.67
CA PRO A 259 -23.41 1.52 3.31
C PRO A 259 -23.49 0.61 4.53
N ALA A 260 -22.64 -0.42 4.57
CA ALA A 260 -22.63 -1.46 5.58
C ALA A 260 -22.04 -1.00 6.93
N PHE A 261 -22.52 0.13 7.47
CA PHE A 261 -22.09 0.66 8.76
C PHE A 261 -22.38 -0.30 9.93
N GLY A 262 -23.36 -1.19 9.78
CA GLY A 262 -23.62 -2.27 10.75
C GLY A 262 -22.45 -3.25 10.85
N ASP A 263 -21.93 -3.70 9.71
CA ASP A 263 -20.75 -4.58 9.65
C ASP A 263 -19.52 -3.86 10.19
N MET A 264 -19.36 -2.58 9.83
CA MET A 264 -18.29 -1.75 10.35
C MET A 264 -18.34 -1.63 11.88
N ALA A 265 -19.51 -1.35 12.45
CA ALA A 265 -19.70 -1.23 13.89
C ALA A 265 -19.45 -2.55 14.64
N SER A 266 -19.76 -3.70 14.02
CA SER A 266 -19.56 -5.00 14.64
C SER A 266 -18.11 -5.49 14.56
N THR A 267 -17.38 -5.14 13.49
CA THR A 267 -16.08 -5.75 13.19
C THR A 267 -14.87 -4.82 13.28
N THR A 268 -14.97 -3.55 12.83
CA THR A 268 -13.80 -2.70 12.58
C THR A 268 -13.79 -1.39 13.38
N LEU A 269 -14.92 -0.72 13.53
CA LEU A 269 -15.02 0.61 14.14
C LEU A 269 -14.75 0.55 15.65
N PHE A 270 -13.65 1.17 16.08
CA PHE A 270 -13.14 1.20 17.46
C PHE A 270 -12.97 -0.20 18.09
N LYS A 271 -12.77 -1.23 17.26
CA LYS A 271 -12.55 -2.60 17.72
C LYS A 271 -11.07 -2.84 17.97
N PHE A 272 -10.61 -2.38 19.13
CA PHE A 272 -9.23 -2.55 19.56
C PHE A 272 -9.08 -3.75 20.49
N ASN A 273 -8.24 -4.71 20.12
CA ASN A 273 -7.95 -5.88 20.95
C ASN A 273 -6.60 -5.72 21.67
N PHE A 274 -6.56 -4.88 22.70
CA PHE A 274 -5.37 -4.70 23.54
C PHE A 274 -5.01 -5.96 24.35
N ALA A 275 -5.99 -6.82 24.65
CA ALA A 275 -5.74 -8.08 25.33
C ALA A 275 -4.98 -9.07 24.42
N GLY A 276 -5.38 -9.17 23.15
CA GLY A 276 -4.65 -9.93 22.13
C GLY A 276 -3.25 -9.39 21.89
N LEU A 277 -3.09 -8.07 21.92
CA LEU A 277 -1.77 -7.43 21.87
C LEU A 277 -0.86 -7.87 23.04
N ALA A 278 -1.41 -8.00 24.24
CA ALA A 278 -0.66 -8.48 25.40
C ALA A 278 -0.30 -9.97 25.28
N GLN A 279 -1.15 -10.79 24.65
CA GLN A 279 -0.86 -12.22 24.40
C GLN A 279 0.33 -12.43 23.46
N MET A 280 0.59 -11.49 22.54
CA MET A 280 1.77 -11.52 21.66
C MET A 280 3.10 -11.23 22.37
N GLY A 281 3.03 -10.73 23.61
CA GLY A 281 4.17 -10.23 24.36
C GLY A 281 4.51 -8.77 24.02
N TRP A 282 4.78 -7.98 25.06
CA TRP A 282 5.07 -6.56 24.93
C TRP A 282 6.30 -6.26 24.05
N PHE A 283 7.30 -7.14 24.05
CA PHE A 283 8.47 -7.00 23.21
C PHE A 283 8.12 -7.04 21.72
N THR A 284 7.31 -8.03 21.30
CA THR A 284 6.82 -8.16 19.93
C THR A 284 5.96 -6.97 19.54
N ALA A 285 5.03 -6.57 20.42
CA ALA A 285 4.15 -5.43 20.18
C ALA A 285 4.95 -4.12 19.96
N ILE A 286 5.89 -3.81 20.85
CA ILE A 286 6.76 -2.64 20.72
C ILE A 286 7.60 -2.72 19.44
N THR A 287 8.15 -3.89 19.14
CA THR A 287 8.94 -4.11 17.91
C THR A 287 8.10 -3.89 16.65
N LEU A 288 6.84 -4.31 16.64
CA LEU A 288 5.92 -4.10 15.54
C LEU A 288 5.53 -2.63 15.42
N VAL A 289 5.21 -1.93 16.52
CA VAL A 289 4.98 -0.47 16.50
C VAL A 289 6.17 0.24 15.88
N ILE A 290 7.39 -0.03 16.37
CA ILE A 290 8.61 0.58 15.82
C ILE A 290 8.79 0.21 14.35
N THR A 291 8.51 -1.03 13.97
CA THR A 291 8.65 -1.47 12.57
C THR A 291 7.66 -0.76 11.65
N PHE A 292 6.37 -0.68 12.01
CA PHE A 292 5.37 0.08 11.25
C PHE A 292 5.72 1.56 11.18
N CYS A 293 6.10 2.15 12.31
CA CYS A 293 6.59 3.52 12.38
C CYS A 293 7.72 3.76 11.37
N VAL A 294 8.75 2.93 11.39
CA VAL A 294 9.92 3.08 10.51
C VAL A 294 9.52 2.91 9.05
N ILE A 295 8.66 1.94 8.73
CA ILE A 295 8.17 1.71 7.37
C ILE A 295 7.33 2.90 6.88
N ASP A 296 6.36 3.36 7.66
CA ASP A 296 5.47 4.48 7.31
C ASP A 296 6.26 5.76 7.09
N MET A 297 7.24 6.03 7.96
CA MET A 297 8.16 7.14 7.77
C MET A 297 8.74 7.14 6.36
N PHE A 298 9.29 6.01 5.94
CA PHE A 298 10.00 5.95 4.68
C PHE A 298 9.09 5.87 3.47
N ASP A 299 7.95 5.20 3.59
CA ASP A 299 6.99 5.13 2.50
C ASP A 299 6.38 6.50 2.23
N THR A 300 5.87 7.19 3.26
CA THR A 300 5.30 8.53 3.10
C THR A 300 6.33 9.52 2.61
N ILE A 301 7.54 9.54 3.18
CA ILE A 301 8.58 10.50 2.75
C ILE A 301 9.04 10.19 1.33
N GLY A 302 9.32 8.92 1.04
CA GLY A 302 9.78 8.49 -0.28
C GLY A 302 8.74 8.78 -1.36
N THR A 303 7.47 8.49 -1.08
CA THR A 303 6.38 8.70 -2.03
C THR A 303 5.99 10.17 -2.13
N LEU A 304 5.93 10.93 -1.03
CA LEU A 304 5.63 12.36 -1.04
C LEU A 304 6.70 13.15 -1.81
N VAL A 305 7.99 12.95 -1.48
CA VAL A 305 9.10 13.61 -2.18
C VAL A 305 9.21 13.10 -3.61
N GLY A 306 9.05 11.79 -3.84
CA GLY A 306 9.06 11.20 -5.18
C GLY A 306 7.99 11.79 -6.08
N THR A 307 6.77 11.92 -5.55
CA THR A 307 5.62 12.52 -6.25
C THR A 307 5.85 14.01 -6.46
N ALA A 308 6.25 14.77 -5.43
CA ALA A 308 6.54 16.19 -5.53
C ALA A 308 7.64 16.49 -6.55
N SER A 309 8.70 15.67 -6.59
CA SER A 309 9.79 15.78 -7.56
C SER A 309 9.30 15.55 -8.99
N ARG A 310 8.49 14.50 -9.24
CA ARG A 310 7.88 14.26 -10.56
C ARG A 310 6.92 15.37 -10.97
N ALA A 311 6.21 15.91 -9.99
CA ALA A 311 5.26 17.01 -10.12
C ALA A 311 5.90 18.39 -10.33
N GLY A 312 7.23 18.53 -10.18
CA GLY A 312 7.90 19.83 -10.20
C GLY A 312 7.49 20.74 -9.03
N MET A 313 7.11 20.15 -7.89
CA MET A 313 6.64 20.84 -6.68
C MET A 313 7.67 20.84 -5.54
N VAL A 314 8.93 20.61 -5.89
CA VAL A 314 10.09 20.74 -4.98
C VAL A 314 10.81 22.07 -5.24
N ASP A 315 11.44 22.61 -4.21
CA ASP A 315 12.27 23.80 -4.31
C ASP A 315 13.65 23.49 -4.93
N ARG A 316 14.53 24.50 -4.96
CA ARG A 316 15.88 24.39 -5.55
C ARG A 316 16.79 23.41 -4.82
N GLU A 317 16.51 23.14 -3.56
CA GLU A 317 17.26 22.18 -2.74
C GLU A 317 16.62 20.78 -2.79
N GLY A 318 15.49 20.64 -3.49
CA GLY A 318 14.75 19.39 -3.62
C GLY A 318 13.75 19.15 -2.49
N ASN A 319 13.51 20.14 -1.63
CA ASN A 319 12.59 20.05 -0.51
C ASN A 319 11.18 20.46 -0.93
N MET A 320 10.16 19.86 -0.32
CA MET A 320 8.76 20.20 -0.61
C MET A 320 8.26 21.26 0.39
N PRO A 321 7.74 22.42 -0.06
CA PRO A 321 7.09 23.37 0.84
C PRO A 321 5.89 22.74 1.55
N ASN A 322 5.68 23.07 2.82
CA ASN A 322 4.61 22.53 3.68
C ASN A 322 4.66 21.00 3.87
N MET A 323 5.88 20.44 3.93
CA MET A 323 6.07 19.01 4.18
C MET A 323 5.51 18.61 5.54
N LYS A 324 5.74 19.38 6.60
CA LYS A 324 5.18 19.12 7.93
C LYS A 324 3.66 18.92 7.90
N GLU A 325 2.93 19.82 7.25
CA GLU A 325 1.48 19.77 7.16
C GLU A 325 0.99 18.58 6.34
N ALA A 326 1.70 18.23 5.27
CA ALA A 326 1.43 17.02 4.50
C ALA A 326 1.65 15.75 5.34
N LEU A 327 2.74 15.69 6.10
CA LEU A 327 3.04 14.58 7.01
C LEU A 327 2.02 14.47 8.16
N LEU A 328 1.46 15.59 8.63
CA LEU A 328 0.38 15.59 9.61
C LEU A 328 -0.93 15.02 9.03
N SER A 329 -1.24 15.30 7.77
CA SER A 329 -2.46 14.76 7.13
C SER A 329 -2.44 13.24 6.99
N ASP A 330 -1.26 12.69 6.72
CA ASP A 330 -0.91 11.27 6.71
C ASP A 330 -1.13 10.66 8.11
N SER A 331 -0.52 11.22 9.16
CA SER A 331 -0.68 10.72 10.53
C SER A 331 -2.13 10.78 11.03
N VAL A 332 -2.88 11.85 10.72
CA VAL A 332 -4.31 11.95 11.06
C VAL A 332 -5.11 10.89 10.29
N GLY A 333 -4.81 10.70 9.01
CA GLY A 333 -5.36 9.62 8.19
C GLY A 333 -5.14 8.25 8.82
N THR A 334 -3.93 7.97 9.31
CA THR A 334 -3.57 6.72 9.98
C THR A 334 -4.33 6.53 11.30
N ILE A 335 -4.44 7.56 12.14
CA ILE A 335 -5.22 7.49 13.38
C ILE A 335 -6.68 7.18 13.05
N VAL A 336 -7.29 7.93 12.13
CA VAL A 336 -8.68 7.70 11.71
C VAL A 336 -8.82 6.32 11.05
N GLY A 337 -7.83 5.89 10.28
CA GLY A 337 -7.74 4.57 9.67
C GLY A 337 -7.77 3.47 10.72
N SER A 338 -6.95 3.56 11.76
CA SER A 338 -6.95 2.59 12.87
C SER A 338 -8.27 2.56 13.64
N CYS A 339 -8.91 3.72 13.84
CA CYS A 339 -10.20 3.84 14.51
C CYS A 339 -11.36 3.29 13.67
N THR A 340 -11.31 3.43 12.35
CA THR A 340 -12.35 2.92 11.43
C THR A 340 -12.11 1.47 11.03
N GLY A 341 -10.86 1.04 11.06
CA GLY A 341 -10.35 -0.30 10.83
C GLY A 341 -9.79 -0.54 9.43
N THR A 342 -8.75 0.24 9.10
CA THR A 342 -7.85 0.00 7.97
C THR A 342 -6.40 0.22 8.41
N SER A 343 -5.44 -0.15 7.56
CA SER A 343 -4.02 0.09 7.77
C SER A 343 -3.66 1.59 7.68
N THR A 344 -2.38 1.86 7.96
CA THR A 344 -1.72 3.17 7.82
C THR A 344 -2.03 3.82 6.47
N VAL A 345 -2.38 5.11 6.51
CA VAL A 345 -2.75 5.94 5.35
C VAL A 345 -1.56 6.78 4.94
N THR A 346 -1.21 6.74 3.66
CA THR A 346 -0.05 7.44 3.10
C THR A 346 -0.36 8.12 1.77
N THR A 347 0.59 8.93 1.30
CA THR A 347 0.50 9.62 0.00
C THR A 347 0.68 8.63 -1.15
N PHE A 348 -0.17 8.74 -2.18
CA PHE A 348 -0.12 7.86 -3.35
C PHE A 348 0.68 8.49 -4.50
N ILE A 349 1.52 7.67 -5.16
CA ILE A 349 2.36 8.10 -6.28
C ILE A 349 1.54 8.45 -7.54
N GLU A 350 0.34 7.88 -7.63
CA GLU A 350 -0.70 8.14 -8.62
C GLU A 350 -1.12 9.61 -8.64
N SER A 351 -0.92 10.33 -7.54
CA SER A 351 -1.18 11.78 -7.46
C SER A 351 -0.37 12.58 -8.49
N ALA A 352 0.77 12.05 -8.96
CA ALA A 352 1.51 12.65 -10.06
C ALA A 352 0.64 12.86 -11.31
N SER A 353 -0.30 11.95 -11.60
CA SER A 353 -1.19 12.05 -12.77
C SER A 353 -2.18 13.22 -12.68
N GLY A 354 -2.72 13.52 -11.50
CA GLY A 354 -3.56 14.69 -11.28
C GLY A 354 -2.74 15.97 -11.34
N VAL A 355 -1.51 15.96 -10.85
CA VAL A 355 -0.60 17.10 -11.00
C VAL A 355 -0.24 17.34 -12.47
N GLU A 356 0.05 16.30 -13.23
CA GLU A 356 0.26 16.38 -14.68
C GLU A 356 -0.99 16.88 -15.42
N ALA A 357 -2.19 16.58 -14.91
CA ALA A 357 -3.47 17.12 -15.39
C ALA A 357 -3.73 18.59 -15.00
N GLY A 358 -2.81 19.24 -14.27
CA GLY A 358 -2.86 20.64 -13.90
C GLY A 358 -3.24 20.92 -12.44
N GLY A 359 -3.40 19.89 -11.60
CA GLY A 359 -3.66 20.06 -10.17
C GLY A 359 -2.46 20.67 -9.45
N ARG A 360 -2.68 21.69 -8.63
CA ARG A 360 -1.63 22.42 -7.91
C ARG A 360 -1.95 22.65 -6.44
N THR A 361 -3.20 22.46 -6.03
CA THR A 361 -3.67 22.84 -4.69
C THR A 361 -4.40 21.71 -3.98
N GLY A 362 -4.74 21.96 -2.71
CA GLY A 362 -5.56 21.07 -1.90
C GLY A 362 -6.96 20.79 -2.47
N LEU A 363 -7.46 21.59 -3.42
CA LEU A 363 -8.76 21.35 -4.05
C LEU A 363 -8.76 20.06 -4.87
N THR A 364 -7.62 19.68 -5.45
CA THR A 364 -7.41 18.38 -6.09
C THR A 364 -7.61 17.24 -5.08
N ALA A 365 -6.96 17.31 -3.91
CA ALA A 365 -7.09 16.31 -2.85
C ALA A 365 -8.53 16.26 -2.29
N LEU A 366 -9.15 17.42 -2.05
CA LEU A 366 -10.54 17.53 -1.61
C LEU A 366 -11.51 16.83 -2.57
N THR A 367 -11.35 17.07 -3.88
CA THR A 367 -12.19 16.45 -4.91
C THR A 367 -12.06 14.92 -4.89
N CYS A 368 -10.83 14.42 -4.78
CA CYS A 368 -10.57 12.99 -4.66
C CYS A 368 -11.19 12.41 -3.37
N GLY A 369 -11.04 13.09 -2.23
CA GLY A 369 -11.65 12.68 -0.96
C GLY A 369 -13.18 12.58 -1.02
N ILE A 370 -13.84 13.52 -1.70
CA ILE A 370 -15.28 13.45 -1.95
C ILE A 370 -15.62 12.23 -2.82
N ALA A 371 -14.85 11.96 -3.88
CA ALA A 371 -15.06 10.78 -4.72
C ALA A 371 -14.93 9.46 -3.93
N PHE A 372 -13.97 9.36 -3.01
CA PHE A 372 -13.85 8.21 -2.09
C PHE A 372 -15.09 8.05 -1.20
N LEU A 373 -15.66 9.14 -0.66
CA LEU A 373 -16.90 9.07 0.11
C LEU A 373 -18.09 8.62 -0.74
N LEU A 374 -18.15 9.03 -2.02
CA LEU A 374 -19.21 8.56 -2.92
C LEU A 374 -19.07 7.06 -3.24
N CYS A 375 -17.86 6.51 -3.24
CA CYS A 375 -17.64 5.08 -3.45
C CYS A 375 -18.18 4.19 -2.34
N ILE A 376 -18.51 4.75 -1.17
CA ILE A 376 -19.12 4.00 -0.06
C ILE A 376 -20.41 3.29 -0.50
N PHE A 377 -21.15 3.87 -1.45
CA PHE A 377 -22.37 3.28 -2.02
C PHE A 377 -22.10 2.19 -3.07
N LEU A 378 -20.85 2.00 -3.50
CA LEU A 378 -20.45 1.07 -4.56
C LEU A 378 -19.83 -0.23 -4.01
N ALA A 379 -19.96 -0.49 -2.71
CA ALA A 379 -19.40 -1.67 -2.05
C ALA A 379 -19.77 -3.00 -2.74
N PRO A 380 -21.05 -3.27 -3.10
CA PRO A 380 -21.41 -4.50 -3.80
C PRO A 380 -20.70 -4.69 -5.14
N ILE A 381 -20.50 -3.59 -5.88
CA ILE A 381 -19.84 -3.62 -7.19
C ILE A 381 -18.34 -3.88 -7.01
N ALA A 382 -17.72 -3.30 -5.99
CA ALA A 382 -16.32 -3.55 -5.69
C ALA A 382 -16.08 -4.99 -5.19
N ALA A 383 -17.04 -5.59 -4.47
CA ALA A 383 -16.93 -6.93 -3.90
C ALA A 383 -16.89 -8.05 -4.96
N ILE A 384 -17.46 -7.84 -6.15
CA ILE A 384 -17.40 -8.82 -7.26
C ILE A 384 -16.15 -8.75 -8.11
N ILE A 385 -15.26 -7.79 -7.86
CA ILE A 385 -14.00 -7.70 -8.59
C ILE A 385 -13.14 -8.89 -8.16
N PRO A 386 -12.80 -9.82 -9.08
CA PRO A 386 -12.03 -11.00 -8.75
C PRO A 386 -10.61 -10.62 -8.33
N ALA A 387 -10.06 -11.38 -7.39
CA ALA A 387 -8.72 -11.14 -6.85
C ALA A 387 -7.66 -11.08 -7.96
N ALA A 388 -7.77 -11.93 -8.98
CA ALA A 388 -6.90 -11.94 -10.16
C ALA A 388 -6.86 -10.60 -10.93
N ALA A 389 -7.97 -9.87 -10.99
CA ALA A 389 -8.00 -8.55 -11.63
C ALA A 389 -7.29 -7.50 -10.76
N THR A 390 -7.44 -7.58 -9.43
CA THR A 390 -6.72 -6.71 -8.50
C THR A 390 -5.21 -6.99 -8.50
N SER A 391 -4.79 -8.22 -8.78
CA SER A 391 -3.38 -8.58 -9.01
C SER A 391 -2.77 -7.83 -10.19
N SER A 392 -3.50 -7.69 -11.30
CA SER A 392 -3.03 -6.94 -12.47
C SER A 392 -2.68 -5.49 -12.12
N ALA A 393 -3.53 -4.84 -11.30
CA ALA A 393 -3.30 -3.48 -10.83
C ALA A 393 -2.02 -3.41 -9.98
N LEU A 394 -1.86 -4.35 -9.04
CA LEU A 394 -0.68 -4.43 -8.19
C LEU A 394 0.63 -4.62 -8.95
N ILE A 395 0.63 -5.51 -9.93
CA ILE A 395 1.80 -5.74 -10.78
C ILE A 395 2.18 -4.44 -11.48
N TYR A 396 1.21 -3.75 -12.08
CA TYR A 396 1.46 -2.50 -12.78
C TYR A 396 1.95 -1.38 -11.85
N VAL A 397 1.35 -1.23 -10.67
CA VAL A 397 1.80 -0.25 -9.65
C VAL A 397 3.24 -0.56 -9.22
N GLY A 398 3.56 -1.83 -9.00
CA GLY A 398 4.94 -2.26 -8.71
C GLY A 398 5.92 -1.87 -9.82
N VAL A 399 5.54 -2.05 -11.10
CA VAL A 399 6.35 -1.59 -12.26
C VAL A 399 6.55 -0.07 -12.23
N LEU A 400 5.52 0.72 -11.89
CA LEU A 400 5.64 2.17 -11.78
C LEU A 400 6.63 2.59 -10.69
N MET A 401 6.59 1.94 -9.52
CA MET A 401 7.51 2.22 -8.41
C MET A 401 8.96 1.86 -8.75
N MET A 402 9.18 0.80 -9.54
CA MET A 402 10.51 0.39 -10.02
C MET A 402 11.20 1.47 -10.87
N THR A 403 10.46 2.40 -11.49
CA THR A 403 11.05 3.52 -12.24
C THR A 403 11.92 4.44 -11.37
N GLY A 404 11.71 4.43 -10.05
CA GLY A 404 12.55 5.15 -9.08
C GLY A 404 14.02 4.73 -9.10
N LEU A 405 14.33 3.50 -9.53
CA LEU A 405 15.72 3.01 -9.65
C LEU A 405 16.56 3.85 -10.60
N LYS A 406 15.95 4.55 -11.57
CA LYS A 406 16.68 5.46 -12.46
C LYS A 406 17.41 6.59 -11.73
N LYS A 407 16.98 6.93 -10.51
CA LYS A 407 17.59 7.97 -9.68
C LYS A 407 18.66 7.42 -8.73
N VAL A 408 18.78 6.09 -8.59
CA VAL A 408 19.78 5.46 -7.72
C VAL A 408 21.12 5.43 -8.43
N ASN A 409 22.16 5.93 -7.77
CA ASN A 409 23.53 5.85 -8.29
C ASN A 409 24.08 4.43 -8.11
N PHE A 410 24.00 3.62 -9.16
CA PHE A 410 24.52 2.25 -9.16
C PHE A 410 26.04 2.15 -9.32
N ASP A 411 26.73 3.24 -9.66
CA ASP A 411 28.19 3.25 -9.78
C ASP A 411 28.89 3.26 -8.39
N ASP A 412 28.20 3.77 -7.36
CA ASP A 412 28.70 3.73 -5.99
C ASP A 412 28.28 2.44 -5.29
N LEU A 413 29.23 1.52 -5.04
CA LEU A 413 28.98 0.26 -4.32
C LEU A 413 28.41 0.47 -2.92
N SER A 414 28.71 1.58 -2.26
CA SER A 414 28.12 1.90 -0.95
C SER A 414 26.63 2.21 -1.03
N VAL A 415 26.08 2.44 -2.22
CA VAL A 415 24.65 2.61 -2.48
C VAL A 415 24.05 1.39 -3.18
N CYS A 416 24.71 0.91 -4.23
CA CYS A 416 24.28 -0.22 -5.06
C CYS A 416 24.02 -1.48 -4.23
N VAL A 417 24.95 -1.86 -3.34
CA VAL A 417 24.83 -3.08 -2.53
C VAL A 417 23.65 -2.99 -1.56
N PRO A 418 23.52 -1.95 -0.71
CA PRO A 418 22.35 -1.77 0.15
C PRO A 418 21.02 -1.81 -0.59
N VAL A 419 20.91 -1.08 -1.70
CA VAL A 419 19.66 -1.02 -2.47
C VAL A 419 19.32 -2.37 -3.08
N THR A 420 20.30 -3.09 -3.61
CA THR A 420 20.07 -4.43 -4.19
C THR A 420 19.67 -5.46 -3.13
N ILE A 421 20.30 -5.44 -1.95
CA ILE A 421 19.89 -6.28 -0.82
C ILE A 421 18.46 -5.94 -0.40
N MET A 422 18.13 -4.66 -0.33
CA MET A 422 16.79 -4.20 0.02
C MET A 422 15.74 -4.68 -0.99
N LEU A 423 16.03 -4.56 -2.29
CA LEU A 423 15.14 -5.00 -3.38
C LEU A 423 14.72 -6.46 -3.19
N ILE A 424 15.65 -7.37 -2.87
CA ILE A 424 15.35 -8.80 -2.72
C ILE A 424 14.84 -9.17 -1.31
N ALA A 425 15.36 -8.52 -0.27
CA ALA A 425 15.02 -8.86 1.11
C ALA A 425 13.56 -8.55 1.43
N MET A 426 13.00 -7.43 0.93
CA MET A 426 11.60 -7.06 1.19
C MET A 426 10.60 -8.13 0.71
N PRO A 427 10.55 -8.52 -0.58
CA PRO A 427 9.60 -9.51 -1.06
C PRO A 427 9.80 -10.90 -0.44
N ILE A 428 11.04 -11.33 -0.25
CA ILE A 428 11.33 -12.68 0.26
C ILE A 428 11.04 -12.81 1.76
N SER A 429 11.44 -11.82 2.56
CA SER A 429 11.15 -11.84 4.01
C SER A 429 9.71 -11.47 4.33
N GLY A 430 8.96 -10.94 3.35
CA GLY A 430 7.64 -10.36 3.57
C GLY A 430 7.66 -9.13 4.48
N SER A 431 8.82 -8.48 4.67
CA SER A 431 8.96 -7.36 5.60
C SER A 431 9.82 -6.22 5.07
N ILE A 432 9.17 -5.07 4.90
CA ILE A 432 9.81 -3.81 4.50
C ILE A 432 10.88 -3.41 5.54
N GLY A 433 10.55 -3.51 6.83
CA GLY A 433 11.46 -3.15 7.92
C GLY A 433 12.73 -4.01 7.94
N HIS A 434 12.63 -5.31 7.65
CA HIS A 434 13.82 -6.17 7.54
C HIS A 434 14.69 -5.77 6.34
N GLY A 435 14.07 -5.50 5.19
CA GLY A 435 14.78 -5.03 4.01
C GLY A 435 15.54 -3.72 4.25
N ILE A 436 14.91 -2.73 4.89
CA ILE A 436 15.55 -1.45 5.22
C ILE A 436 16.66 -1.64 6.26
N GLY A 437 16.42 -2.46 7.29
CA GLY A 437 17.42 -2.77 8.31
C GLY A 437 18.68 -3.38 7.71
N LEU A 438 18.53 -4.37 6.83
CA LEU A 438 19.66 -4.99 6.12
C LEU A 438 20.39 -3.96 5.24
N ALA A 439 19.67 -3.10 4.51
CA ALA A 439 20.26 -2.05 3.69
C ALA A 439 21.10 -1.08 4.53
N MET A 440 20.58 -0.62 5.67
CA MET A 440 21.26 0.30 6.58
C MET A 440 22.53 -0.32 7.18
N ILE A 441 22.45 -1.60 7.60
CA ILE A 441 23.61 -2.35 8.08
C ILE A 441 24.67 -2.44 6.97
N SER A 442 24.28 -2.85 5.75
CA SER A 442 25.20 -2.96 4.63
C SER A 442 25.87 -1.62 4.29
N TYR A 443 25.12 -0.53 4.26
CA TYR A 443 25.65 0.81 4.00
C TYR A 443 26.69 1.22 5.04
N THR A 444 26.35 1.02 6.32
CA THR A 444 27.20 1.38 7.45
C THR A 444 28.49 0.58 7.44
N VAL A 445 28.41 -0.73 7.24
CA VAL A 445 29.58 -1.62 7.15
C VAL A 445 30.47 -1.19 5.99
N ILE A 446 29.92 -1.01 4.78
CA ILE A 446 30.72 -0.62 3.62
C ILE A 446 31.43 0.71 3.88
N LYS A 447 30.72 1.76 4.28
CA LYS A 447 31.32 3.08 4.52
C LYS A 447 32.35 3.07 5.65
N LEU A 448 32.13 2.27 6.70
CA LEU A 448 33.08 2.11 7.80
C LEU A 448 34.39 1.50 7.32
N PHE A 449 34.33 0.41 6.55
CA PHE A 449 35.51 -0.32 6.08
C PHE A 449 36.17 0.28 4.83
N THR A 450 35.49 1.18 4.09
CA THR A 450 36.09 1.91 2.95
C THR A 450 36.69 3.27 3.35
N GLY A 451 36.88 3.54 4.65
CA GLY A 451 37.46 4.80 5.14
C GLY A 451 36.55 6.03 5.03
N LYS A 452 35.26 5.85 4.69
CA LYS A 452 34.25 6.91 4.56
C LYS A 452 33.32 7.00 5.78
N ALA A 453 33.79 6.55 6.94
CA ALA A 453 33.00 6.45 8.17
C ALA A 453 32.37 7.78 8.62
N LYS A 454 33.01 8.92 8.28
CA LYS A 454 32.53 10.27 8.61
C LYS A 454 31.32 10.72 7.77
N GLU A 455 31.06 10.08 6.63
CA GLU A 455 29.89 10.35 5.79
C GLU A 455 28.62 9.70 6.34
N VAL A 456 28.75 8.79 7.31
CA VAL A 456 27.63 8.09 7.93
C VAL A 456 27.13 8.91 9.12
N SER A 457 25.84 9.24 9.11
CA SER A 457 25.22 9.96 10.23
C SER A 457 25.21 9.10 11.49
N VAL A 458 25.31 9.74 12.66
CA VAL A 458 25.23 9.04 13.96
C VAL A 458 23.95 8.22 14.08
N LEU A 459 22.83 8.76 13.58
CA LEU A 459 21.55 8.05 13.60
C LEU A 459 21.57 6.80 12.70
N THR A 460 22.26 6.82 11.55
CA THR A 460 22.44 5.64 10.69
C THR A 460 23.21 4.53 11.41
N TYR A 461 24.24 4.88 12.20
CA TYR A 461 24.91 3.91 13.08
C TYR A 461 23.96 3.34 14.13
N CYS A 462 23.21 4.20 14.84
CA CYS A 462 22.25 3.76 15.85
C CYS A 462 21.19 2.82 15.28
N ILE A 463 20.61 3.16 14.12
CA ILE A 463 19.61 2.33 13.43
C ILE A 463 20.23 0.98 13.02
N SER A 464 21.45 1.00 12.48
CA SER A 464 22.13 -0.25 12.06
C SER A 464 22.44 -1.16 13.25
N ILE A 465 22.88 -0.60 14.38
CA ILE A 465 23.11 -1.36 15.62
C ILE A 465 21.79 -1.94 16.14
N LEU A 466 20.71 -1.16 16.13
CA LEU A 466 19.38 -1.62 16.55
C LEU A 466 18.94 -2.83 15.72
N PHE A 467 19.10 -2.78 14.40
CA PHE A 467 18.76 -3.91 13.53
C PHE A 467 19.70 -5.11 13.70
N LEU A 468 20.99 -4.90 13.95
CA LEU A 468 21.91 -5.98 14.30
C LEU A 468 21.47 -6.71 15.57
N ILE A 469 21.08 -5.96 16.60
CA ILE A 469 20.55 -6.54 17.84
C ILE A 469 19.27 -7.31 17.55
N LYS A 470 18.34 -6.73 16.79
CA LYS A 470 17.08 -7.38 16.41
C LYS A 470 17.30 -8.70 15.68
N PHE A 471 18.23 -8.75 14.72
CA PHE A 471 18.41 -9.94 13.87
C PHE A 471 19.25 -11.03 14.52
N PHE A 472 20.23 -10.68 15.35
CA PHE A 472 21.24 -11.64 15.81
C PHE A 472 21.27 -11.85 17.34
N LEU A 473 20.68 -10.96 18.14
CA LEU A 473 20.76 -11.00 19.60
C LEU A 473 19.41 -11.17 20.30
N ALA A 474 18.32 -10.66 19.73
CA ALA A 474 17.01 -10.58 20.37
C ALA A 474 15.98 -11.60 19.83
N VAL A 475 16.42 -12.80 19.41
CA VAL A 475 15.55 -13.87 18.87
C VAL A 475 14.46 -14.27 19.85
#